data_AF-A0A8K0JIY9-F1
#
_entry.id   AF-A0A8K0JIY9-F1
#
_cell.length_a   1.000
_cell.length_b   1.000
_cell.length_c   1.000
_cell.angle_alpha   90.00
_cell.angle_beta   90.00
_cell.angle_gamma   90.00
#
_symmetry.space_group_name_H-M   'P 1'
#
loop_
_entity.id
_entity.type
_entity.pdbx_description
1 polymer ?
#
loop_
_entity_poly.entity_id
_entity_poly.type
_entity_poly.pdbx_seq_one_letter_code
_entity_poly.pdbx_strand_id
1 'polypeptide(L)' 'MLQDPAIKRSGLLKWSQDGAGFICTNPTDFSRMVLPQFFKHNNWHSFVRQLNMYG' A
#
# COMPACT_ATOMS: atom_id res chain seq x y z
N MET A 1 4.43 -1.88 -7.05
CA MET A 1 4.28 -1.49 -5.63
C MET A 1 4.61 -2.62 -4.66
N LEU A 2 3.83 -3.71 -4.60
CA LEU A 2 3.98 -4.76 -3.56
C LEU A 2 5.27 -5.59 -3.65
N GLN A 3 5.89 -5.65 -4.84
CA GLN A 3 7.17 -6.33 -5.08
C GLN A 3 8.37 -5.38 -5.06
N ASP A 4 8.15 -4.09 -4.77
CA ASP A 4 9.21 -3.10 -4.76
C ASP A 4 10.13 -3.30 -3.53
N PRO A 5 11.44 -3.53 -3.71
CA PRO A 5 12.37 -3.73 -2.60
C PRO A 5 12.45 -2.56 -1.63
N ALA A 6 12.25 -1.32 -2.10
CA ALA A 6 12.27 -0.13 -1.26
C ALA A 6 11.05 -0.09 -0.33
N ILE A 7 9.87 -0.45 -0.84
CA ILE A 7 8.64 -0.54 -0.06
C ILE A 7 8.69 -1.72 0.90
N LYS A 8 9.26 -2.85 0.49
CA LYS A 8 9.43 -4.01 1.37
C LYS A 8 10.35 -3.70 2.57
N ARG A 9 11.37 -2.86 2.38
CA ARG A 9 12.28 -2.41 3.45
C ARG A 9 11.67 -1.35 4.38
N SER A 10 10.68 -0.58 3.92
CA SER A 10 10.05 0.46 4.75
C SER A 10 9.19 -0.11 5.87
N GLY A 11 8.76 -1.38 5.77
CA GLY A 11 7.89 -2.03 6.75
C GLY A 11 6.47 -1.46 6.80
N LEU A 12 6.13 -0.51 5.94
CA LEU A 12 4.82 0.14 5.85
C LEU A 12 3.75 -0.77 5.25
N LEU A 13 4.18 -1.76 4.47
CA LEU A 13 3.30 -2.71 3.80
C LEU A 13 3.97 -4.09 3.74
N LYS A 14 3.25 -5.11 4.19
CA LYS A 14 3.72 -6.51 4.19
C LYS A 14 2.64 -7.45 3.67
N TRP A 15 3.04 -8.55 3.04
CA TRP A 15 2.12 -9.65 2.77
C TRP A 15 1.68 -10.31 4.07
N SER A 16 0.43 -10.77 4.12
CA SER A 16 -0.02 -11.70 5.15
C SER A 16 0.73 -13.03 5.01
N GLN A 17 0.79 -13.81 6.10
CA GLN A 17 1.56 -15.08 6.10
C GLN A 17 1.00 -16.11 5.11
N ASP A 18 -0.30 -16.06 4.85
CA ASP A 18 -1.00 -16.89 3.87
C ASP A 18 -0.90 -16.35 2.42
N GLY A 19 -0.31 -15.17 2.23
CA GLY A 19 -0.18 -14.50 0.92
C GLY A 19 -1.50 -14.06 0.29
N ALA A 20 -2.63 -14.22 0.97
CA ALA A 20 -3.96 -13.91 0.45
C ALA A 20 -4.26 -12.40 0.45
N GLY A 21 -3.46 -11.61 1.17
CA GLY A 21 -3.62 -10.17 1.22
C GLY A 21 -2.38 -9.47 1.74
N PHE A 22 -2.50 -8.17 1.96
CA PHE A 22 -1.44 -7.38 2.53
C PHE A 22 -1.96 -6.56 3.71
N ILE A 23 -1.04 -6.26 4.62
CA ILE A 23 -1.27 -5.52 5.84
C ILE A 23 -0.48 -4.22 5.73
N CYS A 24 -1.17 -3.09 5.87
CA CYS A 24 -0.54 -1.79 6.01
C CYS A 24 -0.40 -1.45 7.50
N THR A 25 0.84 -1.26 7.96
CA THR A 25 1.15 -1.03 9.38
C THR A 25 0.92 0.43 9.79
N ASN A 26 1.16 1.37 8.88
CA ASN A 26 0.88 2.78 9.07
C ASN A 26 0.31 3.38 7.77
N PRO A 27 -1.04 3.47 7.65
CA PRO A 27 -1.70 4.03 6.48
C PRO A 27 -1.33 5.48 6.19
N THR A 28 -1.03 6.28 7.22
CA THR A 28 -0.68 7.70 7.05
C THR A 28 0.67 7.86 6.37
N ASP A 29 1.70 7.16 6.85
CA ASP A 29 3.03 7.22 6.26
C ASP A 29 3.07 6.54 4.90
N PHE A 30 2.37 5.41 4.75
CA PHE A 30 2.21 4.76 3.46
C PHE A 30 1.58 5.72 2.43
N SER A 31 0.54 6.43 2.82
CA SER A 31 -0.15 7.37 1.96
C SER A 31 0.77 8.51 1.52
N ARG A 32 1.61 9.05 2.40
CA ARG A 32 2.53 10.15 2.07
C ARG A 32 3.75 9.71 1.28
N MET A 33 4.33 8.57 1.63
CA MET A 33 5.62 8.14 1.10
C MET A 33 5.47 7.26 -0.13
N VAL A 34 4.45 6.39 -0.17
CA VAL A 34 4.34 5.34 -1.19
C VAL A 34 3.35 5.72 -2.27
N LEU A 35 2.16 6.20 -1.91
CA LEU A 35 1.14 6.49 -2.93
C LEU A 35 1.60 7.49 -4.01
N PRO A 36 2.30 8.60 -3.70
CA PRO A 36 2.81 9.52 -4.73
C PRO A 36 3.80 8.90 -5.72
N GLN A 37 4.46 7.80 -5.36
CA GLN A 37 5.42 7.12 -6.24
C GLN A 37 4.72 6.26 -7.30
N PHE A 38 3.49 5.79 -7.02
CA PHE A 38 2.73 4.89 -7.90
C PHE A 38 1.43 5.51 -8.44
N PHE A 39 0.91 6.54 -7.78
CA PHE A 39 -0.34 7.21 -8.08
C PHE A 39 -0.13 8.72 -8.06
N LYS A 40 -0.98 9.47 -8.77
CA LYS A 40 -0.91 10.95 -8.81
C LYS A 40 -1.50 11.63 -7.56
N HIS A 41 -1.71 10.89 -6.48
CA HIS A 41 -2.28 11.39 -5.23
C HIS A 41 -1.74 10.60 -4.03
N ASN A 42 -1.87 11.16 -2.84
CA ASN A 42 -1.59 10.50 -1.55
C ASN A 42 -2.87 10.16 -0.77
N ASN A 43 -4.04 10.10 -1.41
CA ASN A 43 -5.29 9.83 -0.71
C ASN A 43 -5.48 8.32 -0.44
N TRP A 44 -5.46 7.95 0.85
CA TRP A 44 -5.72 6.59 1.32
C TRP A 44 -7.10 6.06 0.88
N HIS A 45 -8.16 6.86 0.99
CA HIS A 45 -9.50 6.42 0.68
C HIS A 45 -9.69 6.13 -0.82
N SER A 46 -9.03 6.91 -1.70
CA SER A 46 -9.01 6.62 -3.13
C SER A 46 -8.32 5.29 -3.42
N PHE A 47 -7.22 5.01 -2.73
CA PHE A 47 -6.51 3.73 -2.83
C PHE A 47 -7.38 2.56 -2.35
N VAL A 48 -8.01 2.66 -1.18
CA VAL A 48 -8.92 1.63 -0.66
C VAL A 48 -10.12 1.41 -1.60
N ARG A 49 -10.69 2.49 -2.15
CA ARG A 49 -11.79 2.37 -3.12
C ARG A 49 -11.37 1.60 -4.36
N GLN A 50 -10.17 1.85 -4.90
CA GLN A 50 -9.64 1.08 -6.03
C GLN A 50 -9.53 -0.41 -5.69
N LEU A 51 -9.01 -0.76 -4.52
CA LEU A 51 -8.95 -2.16 -4.08
C LEU A 51 -10.34 -2.80 -4.05
N ASN A 52 -11.32 -2.11 -3.45
CA ASN A 52 -12.69 -2.60 -3.36
C ASN A 52 -13.40 -2.71 -4.72
N MET A 53 -12.97 -1.95 -5.73
CA MET A 53 -13.50 -2.07 -7.11
C MET A 53 -12.95 -3.29 -7.85
N TYR A 54 -11.77 -3.79 -7.45
CA TYR A 54 -11.16 -4.99 -8.01
C TYR A 54 -11.31 -6.21 -7.09
N GLY A 55 -12.20 -6.14 -6.09
CA GLY A 55 -12.57 -7.25 -5.23
C GLY A 55 -13.18 -8.41 -6.02
#